data_AF-A0A0A8JKL7-F1
#
_entry.id   AF-A0A0A8JKL7-F1
#
_cell.length_a   1.000
_cell.length_b   1.000
_cell.length_c   1.000
_cell.angle_alpha   90.00
_cell.angle_beta   90.00
_cell.angle_gamma   90.00
#
_symmetry.space_group_name_H-M   'P 1'
#
loop_
_entity.id
_entity.type
_entity.pdbx_description
1 polymer ?
#
loop_
_entity_poly.entity_id
_entity_poly.type
_entity_poly.pdbx_seq_one_letter_code
_entity_poly.pdbx_strand_id
1 'polypeptide(L)' 'MRTVQGGKIKQLDTRNEYQVAVDTMKEVLPYALELFPPQAKALKAKFDSLVAEGFTLEQALEIVKTRPIFE' A
#
# COMPACT_ATOMS: atom_id res chain seq x y z
N MET A 1 -9.58 -15.43 27.51
CA MET A 1 -10.88 -15.65 28.19
C MET A 1 -11.97 -15.66 27.13
N ARG A 2 -12.77 -16.73 27.05
CA ARG A 2 -13.88 -16.88 26.09
C ARG A 2 -15.18 -16.62 26.84
N THR A 3 -15.95 -15.63 26.43
CA THR A 3 -17.36 -15.48 26.82
C THR A 3 -18.21 -16.25 25.81
N VAL A 4 -18.92 -17.26 26.31
CA VAL A 4 -19.82 -18.12 25.53
C VAL A 4 -21.24 -17.65 25.80
N GLN A 5 -21.93 -17.12 24.79
CA GLN A 5 -23.39 -17.02 24.78
C GLN A 5 -23.93 -17.36 23.39
N GLY A 6 -24.58 -18.53 23.29
CA GLY A 6 -25.90 -18.67 22.67
C GLY A 6 -26.10 -18.48 21.16
N GLY A 7 -25.07 -18.24 20.35
CA GLY A 7 -25.22 -18.11 18.90
C GLY A 7 -24.24 -19.00 18.17
N LYS A 8 -24.74 -19.89 17.30
CA LYS A 8 -23.92 -20.70 16.39
C LYS A 8 -22.85 -19.82 15.76
N ILE A 9 -21.57 -20.16 15.95
CA ILE A 9 -20.48 -19.55 15.19
C ILE A 9 -20.79 -19.87 13.73
N LYS A 10 -21.25 -18.87 12.96
CA LYS A 10 -21.36 -19.00 11.50
C LYS A 10 -19.93 -19.14 10.99
N GLN A 11 -19.45 -20.38 10.86
CA GLN A 11 -18.32 -20.65 9.99
C GLN A 11 -18.74 -20.22 8.60
N LEU A 12 -18.08 -19.18 8.09
CA LEU A 12 -18.18 -18.81 6.68
C LEU A 12 -17.54 -19.97 5.92
N ASP A 13 -18.26 -20.58 4.98
CA ASP A 13 -17.59 -21.48 4.03
C ASP A 13 -16.56 -20.66 3.23
N THR A 14 -15.49 -21.29 2.79
CA THR A 14 -14.34 -20.65 2.14
C THR A 14 -14.75 -19.72 0.98
N ARG A 15 -15.83 -20.05 0.25
CA ARG A 15 -16.42 -19.21 -0.81
C ARG A 15 -16.91 -17.86 -0.29
N ASN A 16 -17.51 -17.85 0.90
CA ASN A 16 -17.96 -16.62 1.55
C ASN A 16 -16.77 -15.79 2.05
N GLU A 17 -15.70 -16.43 2.50
CA GLU A 17 -14.46 -15.73 2.90
C GLU A 17 -13.78 -15.06 1.69
N TYR A 18 -13.70 -15.74 0.56
CA TYR A 18 -13.18 -15.16 -0.70
C TYR A 18 -14.02 -13.98 -1.18
N GLN A 19 -15.35 -14.09 -1.11
CA GLN A 19 -16.24 -13.00 -1.51
C GLN A 19 -16.04 -11.77 -0.62
N VAL A 20 -15.98 -11.96 0.71
CA VAL A 20 -15.69 -10.87 1.66
C VAL A 20 -14.32 -10.23 1.40
N ALA A 21 -13.30 -11.03 1.09
CA ALA A 21 -11.98 -10.51 0.75
C ALA A 21 -11.99 -9.66 -0.54
N VAL A 22 -12.68 -10.11 -1.58
CA VAL A 22 -12.83 -9.37 -2.84
C VAL A 22 -13.61 -8.08 -2.63
N ASP A 23 -14.68 -8.11 -1.84
CA ASP A 23 -15.48 -6.91 -1.60
C ASP A 23 -14.73 -5.89 -0.71
N THR A 24 -14.01 -6.36 0.31
CA THR A 24 -13.09 -5.52 1.09
C THR A 24 -12.01 -4.90 0.21
N MET A 25 -11.43 -5.67 -0.71
CA MET A 25 -10.46 -5.14 -1.67
C MET A 25 -11.07 -4.05 -2.54
N LYS A 26 -12.27 -4.26 -3.09
CA LYS A 26 -12.96 -3.25 -3.92
C LYS A 26 -13.23 -1.95 -3.17
N GLU A 27 -13.47 -2.02 -1.86
CA GLU A 27 -13.68 -0.84 -1.01
C GLU A 27 -12.38 -0.08 -0.73
N VAL A 28 -11.27 -0.80 -0.51
CA VAL A 28 -9.97 -0.20 -0.15
C VAL A 28 -9.16 0.24 -1.37
N LEU A 29 -9.30 -0.45 -2.51
CA LEU A 29 -8.52 -0.19 -3.72
C LEU A 29 -8.62 1.27 -4.20
N PRO A 30 -9.80 1.92 -4.24
CA PRO A 30 -9.92 3.31 -4.67
C PRO A 30 -9.09 4.26 -3.81
N TYR A 31 -9.13 4.11 -2.49
CA TYR A 31 -8.31 4.91 -1.58
C TYR A 31 -6.82 4.65 -1.78
N ALA A 32 -6.42 3.38 -1.95
CA ALA A 32 -5.04 3.04 -2.27
C ALA A 32 -4.60 3.66 -3.61
N LEU A 33 -5.48 3.73 -4.60
CA LEU A 33 -5.22 4.34 -5.90
C LEU A 33 -5.01 5.85 -5.80
N GLU A 34 -5.77 6.54 -4.94
CA GLU A 34 -5.61 7.97 -4.67
C GLU A 34 -4.25 8.32 -4.04
N LEU A 35 -3.60 7.37 -3.38
CA LEU A 35 -2.28 7.56 -2.78
C LEU A 35 -1.12 7.46 -3.80
N PHE A 36 -1.31 6.83 -4.96
CA PHE A 36 -0.23 6.70 -5.95
C PHE A 36 0.21 8.04 -6.56
N PRO A 37 -0.69 8.96 -6.98
CA PRO A 37 -0.29 10.25 -7.53
C PRO A 37 0.59 11.11 -6.59
N PRO A 38 0.24 11.33 -5.30
CA PRO A 38 1.11 12.10 -4.41
C PRO A 38 2.43 11.39 -4.11
N GLN A 39 2.44 10.06 -3.99
CA GLN A 39 3.66 9.27 -3.81
C GLN A 39 4.60 9.40 -5.04
N ALA A 40 4.06 9.30 -6.25
CA ALA A 40 4.84 9.46 -7.48
C ALA A 40 5.49 10.85 -7.56
N LYS A 41 4.76 11.90 -7.17
CA LYS A 41 5.30 13.27 -7.09
C LYS A 41 6.43 13.38 -6.06
N ALA A 42 6.27 12.78 -4.88
CA ALA A 42 7.30 12.79 -3.84
C ALA A 42 8.58 12.07 -4.30
N LEU A 43 8.44 10.89 -4.93
CA LEU A 43 9.56 10.13 -5.50
C LEU A 43 10.27 10.91 -6.60
N LYS A 44 9.53 11.60 -7.47
CA LYS A 44 10.10 12.47 -8.50
C LYS A 44 10.87 13.64 -7.90
N ALA A 45 10.33 14.29 -6.86
CA ALA A 45 11.02 15.38 -6.17
C ALA A 45 12.33 14.91 -5.51
N LYS A 46 12.33 13.73 -4.88
CA LYS A 46 13.54 13.12 -4.30
C LYS A 46 14.59 12.82 -5.38
N PHE A 47 14.15 12.23 -6.51
CA PHE A 47 15.03 11.99 -7.66
C PHE A 47 15.69 13.28 -8.16
N ASP A 48 14.90 14.34 -8.35
CA ASP A 48 15.40 15.63 -8.85
C ASP A 48 16.38 16.29 -7.89
N SER A 49 16.15 16.19 -6.58
CA SER A 49 17.09 16.68 -5.55
C SER A 49 18.43 15.97 -5.65
N LEU A 50 18.43 14.64 -5.75
CA LEU A 50 19.65 13.85 -5.86
C LEU A 50 20.44 14.22 -7.12
N VAL A 51 19.76 14.38 -8.26
CA VAL A 51 20.44 14.82 -9.49
C VAL A 51 21.02 16.22 -9.33
N ALA A 52 20.30 17.14 -8.68
CA ALA A 52 20.79 18.50 -8.42
C ALA A 52 21.99 18.53 -7.46
N GLU A 53 22.08 17.58 -6.53
CA GLU A 53 23.22 17.37 -5.62
C GLU A 53 24.43 16.72 -6.30
N GLY A 54 24.30 16.31 -7.57
CA GLY A 54 25.39 15.79 -8.40
C GLY A 54 25.46 14.26 -8.49
N PHE A 55 24.44 13.54 -8.02
CA PHE A 55 24.33 12.10 -8.27
C PHE A 55 24.03 11.82 -9.75
N THR A 56 24.52 10.69 -10.26
CA THR A 56 24.12 10.24 -11.61
C THR A 56 22.66 9.80 -11.62
N LEU A 57 22.05 9.73 -12.81
CA LEU A 57 20.68 9.27 -12.97
C LEU A 57 20.49 7.84 -12.42
N GLU A 58 21.47 6.96 -12.63
CA GLU A 58 21.44 5.58 -12.14
C GLU A 58 21.51 5.54 -10.62
N GLN A 59 22.38 6.34 -10.00
CA GLN A 59 22.51 6.42 -8.55
C GLN A 59 21.23 6.98 -7.90
N ALA A 60 20.70 8.07 -8.44
CA ALA A 60 19.47 8.68 -7.95
C ALA A 60 18.29 7.71 -8.04
N LEU A 61 18.16 6.98 -9.16
CA LEU A 61 17.11 5.99 -9.35
C LEU A 61 17.24 4.83 -8.34
N GLU A 62 18.46 4.35 -8.10
CA GLU A 62 18.68 3.25 -7.17
C GLU A 62 18.38 3.64 -5.71
N ILE A 63 18.71 4.87 -5.31
CA ILE A 63 18.34 5.41 -4.00
C ILE A 63 16.82 5.49 -3.86
N VAL A 64 16.13 6.05 -4.85
CA VAL A 64 14.67 6.23 -4.83
C VAL A 64 13.92 4.89 -4.77
N LYS A 65 14.44 3.84 -5.42
CA LYS A 65 13.85 2.49 -5.39
C LYS A 65 14.02 1.75 -4.06
N THR A 66 15.10 2.01 -3.34
CA THR A 66 15.53 1.20 -2.18
C THR A 66 15.27 1.85 -0.83
N ARG A 67 14.74 3.07 -0.82
CA ARG A 67 14.44 3.83 0.40
C ARG A 67 12.95 4.12 0.54
N PRO A 68 12.45 4.28 1.77
CA PRO A 68 11.09 4.74 2.00
C PRO A 68 10.81 6.08 1.31
N ILE A 69 9.54 6.29 0.94
CA ILE A 69 9.07 7.51 0.28
C ILE A 69 9.26 8.75 1.18
N PHE A 70 9.09 8.57 2.49
CA PHE A 70 9.24 9.60 3.51
C PHE A 70 10.37 9.20 4.46
N GLU A 71 11.36 10.08 4.60
CA GLU A 71 12.44 10.04 5.61
C GLU A 71 12.46 11.37 6.37
#